data_AF-A0AAP9T203-F1
#
_entry.id   AF-A0AAP9T203-F1
#
_cell.length_a   1.000
_cell.length_b   1.000
_cell.length_c   1.000
_cell.angle_alpha   90.00
_cell.angle_beta   90.00
_cell.angle_gamma   90.00
#
_symmetry.space_group_name_H-M   'P 1'
#
loop_
_entity.id
_entity.type
_entity.pdbx_description
1 polymer ?
#
loop_
_entity_poly.entity_id
_entity_poly.type
_entity_poly.pdbx_seq_one_letter_code
_entity_poly.pdbx_strand_id
1 'polypeptide(L)'
;MHQHIEWDEPGNASVMQYFKKHPDQSSQPDPGDIISARYQGAMVRVKVEAYREDDAVSIGEVAAIIDTNGGRHQSHDKLEVGHIVRVPDDKRALETPPQED
;
A
#
# COMPACT_ATOMS: atom_id res chain seq x y z
N MET A 1 12.69 -13.78 3.10
CA MET A 1 13.50 -12.53 3.07
C MET A 1 12.61 -11.45 2.51
N HIS A 2 12.45 -10.31 3.19
CA HIS A 2 11.61 -9.21 2.68
C HIS A 2 12.41 -8.36 1.69
N GLN A 3 11.76 -7.94 0.61
CA GLN A 3 12.33 -6.97 -0.32
C GLN A 3 12.26 -5.59 0.32
N HIS A 4 13.42 -4.94 0.49
CA HIS A 4 13.50 -3.58 0.99
C HIS A 4 13.42 -2.59 -0.18
N ILE A 5 12.42 -1.74 -0.15
CA ILE A 5 12.19 -0.65 -1.10
C ILE A 5 11.74 0.60 -0.33
N GLU A 6 11.91 1.76 -0.95
CA GLU A 6 11.37 3.02 -0.45
C GLU A 6 10.04 3.28 -1.15
N TRP A 7 8.98 3.42 -0.37
CA TRP A 7 7.65 3.79 -0.86
C TRP A 7 7.55 5.29 -1.08
N ASP A 8 6.80 5.70 -2.11
CA ASP A 8 6.51 7.10 -2.35
C ASP A 8 5.61 7.67 -1.25
N GLU A 9 5.63 8.99 -1.08
CA GLU A 9 4.64 9.66 -0.23
C GLU A 9 3.24 9.56 -0.87
N PRO A 10 2.19 9.20 -0.10
CA PRO A 10 0.86 9.02 -0.65
C PRO A 10 0.15 10.35 -0.98
N GLY A 11 0.60 11.48 -0.43
CA GLY A 11 -0.01 12.80 -0.65
C GLY A 11 -1.51 12.80 -0.34
N ASN A 12 -2.31 13.34 -1.27
CA ASN A 12 -3.78 13.41 -1.14
C ASN A 12 -4.46 12.03 -1.13
N ALA A 13 -3.77 10.97 -1.53
CA ALA A 13 -4.28 9.61 -1.45
C ALA A 13 -3.99 8.95 -0.09
N SER A 14 -3.45 9.65 0.91
CA SER A 14 -3.10 9.06 2.21
C SER A 14 -4.29 8.39 2.90
N VAL A 15 -4.19 7.08 3.15
CA VAL A 15 -5.19 6.31 3.91
C VAL A 15 -5.32 6.85 5.34
N MET A 16 -4.19 7.21 5.96
CA MET A 16 -4.21 7.82 7.29
C MET A 16 -4.95 9.15 7.32
N GLN A 17 -4.76 10.02 6.32
CA GLN A 17 -5.48 11.29 6.26
C GLN A 17 -6.98 11.10 6.02
N TYR A 18 -7.35 10.10 5.21
CA TYR A 18 -8.74 9.72 5.00
C TYR A 18 -9.40 9.29 6.32
N PHE A 19 -8.80 8.35 7.06
CA PHE A 19 -9.38 7.87 8.32
C PHE A 19 -9.33 8.87 9.47
N LYS A 20 -8.45 9.89 9.43
CA LYS A 20 -8.54 11.03 10.36
C LYS A 20 -9.87 11.79 10.21
N LYS A 21 -10.45 11.82 9.01
CA LYS A 21 -11.77 12.44 8.73
C LYS A 21 -12.93 11.45 8.99
N HIS A 22 -12.66 10.15 8.99
CA HIS A 22 -13.61 9.06 9.15
C HIS A 22 -13.15 8.04 10.20
N PRO A 23 -13.02 8.44 11.49
CA PRO A 23 -12.39 7.61 12.52
C PRO A 23 -13.17 6.33 12.84
N ASP A 24 -14.49 6.34 12.59
CA ASP A 24 -15.39 5.19 12.73
C ASP A 24 -15.13 4.08 11.71
N GLN A 25 -14.43 4.39 10.62
CA GLN A 25 -14.09 3.43 9.55
C GLN A 25 -12.64 2.92 9.65
N SER A 26 -11.86 3.43 10.62
CA SER A 26 -10.46 3.06 10.78
C SER A 26 -10.31 1.71 11.45
N SER A 27 -9.75 0.72 10.74
CA SER A 27 -9.24 -0.53 11.32
C SER A 27 -7.78 -0.77 10.95
N GLN A 28 -7.06 -1.46 11.83
CA GLN A 28 -5.75 -2.01 11.47
C GLN A 28 -5.95 -3.08 10.37
N PRO A 29 -4.98 -3.25 9.44
CA PRO A 29 -5.06 -4.30 8.44
C PRO A 29 -4.93 -5.70 9.05
N ASP A 30 -5.84 -6.59 8.66
CA ASP A 30 -5.81 -8.00 9.06
C ASP A 30 -5.12 -8.87 8.01
N PRO A 31 -4.57 -10.05 8.38
CA PRO A 31 -4.09 -11.03 7.42
C PRO A 31 -5.17 -11.40 6.39
N GLY A 32 -4.84 -11.28 5.12
CA GLY A 32 -5.75 -11.48 3.99
C GLY A 32 -6.27 -10.19 3.36
N ASP A 33 -6.23 -9.06 4.07
CA ASP A 33 -6.60 -7.76 3.52
C ASP A 33 -5.71 -7.36 2.35
N ILE A 34 -6.28 -6.59 1.43
CA ILE A 34 -5.53 -5.94 0.36
C ILE A 34 -5.35 -4.47 0.72
N ILE A 35 -4.11 -4.05 0.94
CA ILE A 35 -3.74 -2.66 1.07
C ILE A 35 -3.03 -2.17 -0.19
N SER A 36 -2.97 -0.85 -0.37
CA SER A 36 -2.27 -0.23 -1.49
C SER A 36 -1.26 0.81 -1.03
N ALA A 37 -0.18 0.95 -1.80
CA ALA A 37 0.87 1.95 -1.64
C ALA A 37 1.39 2.37 -3.04
N ARG A 38 2.26 3.38 -3.08
CA ARG A 38 2.87 3.89 -4.32
C ARG A 38 4.37 3.59 -4.33
N TYR A 39 4.87 3.06 -5.44
CA TYR A 39 6.30 2.81 -5.65
C TYR A 39 6.72 3.32 -7.03
N GLN A 40 7.55 4.35 -7.05
CA GLN A 40 8.04 5.00 -8.27
C GLN A 40 6.89 5.36 -9.24
N GLY A 41 5.79 5.89 -8.69
CA GLY A 41 4.59 6.31 -9.44
C GLY A 41 3.61 5.18 -9.78
N ALA A 42 4.01 3.90 -9.64
CA ALA A 42 3.11 2.77 -9.81
C ALA A 42 2.29 2.51 -8.54
N MET A 43 1.05 2.04 -8.71
CA MET A 43 0.24 1.52 -7.62
C MET A 43 0.63 0.06 -7.34
N VAL A 44 0.86 -0.26 -6.07
CA VAL A 44 1.14 -1.61 -5.64
C VAL A 44 0.05 -2.07 -4.70
N ARG A 45 -0.59 -3.21 -5.02
CA ARG A 45 -1.49 -3.91 -4.09
C ARG A 45 -0.70 -4.96 -3.34
N VAL A 46 -0.86 -4.99 -2.03
CA VAL A 46 -0.18 -5.91 -1.13
C VAL A 46 -1.23 -6.68 -0.34
N LYS A 47 -1.15 -8.02 -0.41
CA LYS A 47 -1.95 -8.91 0.43
C LYS A 47 -1.25 -9.07 1.77
N VAL A 48 -1.89 -8.59 2.83
CA VAL A 48 -1.33 -8.60 4.19
C VAL A 48 -1.19 -10.05 4.67
N GLU A 49 -0.03 -10.38 5.20
CA GLU A 49 0.24 -11.65 5.90
C GLU A 49 0.32 -11.45 7.41
N ALA A 50 0.82 -10.29 7.84
CA ALA A 50 0.90 -9.90 9.25
C ALA A 50 0.92 -8.38 9.40
N TYR A 51 0.47 -7.89 10.55
CA TYR A 51 0.63 -6.50 10.97
C TYR A 51 1.51 -6.44 12.21
N ARG A 52 2.49 -5.53 12.22
CA ARG A 52 3.36 -5.28 13.35
C ARG A 52 2.95 -3.98 14.02
N GLU A 53 2.33 -4.10 15.19
CA GLU A 53 1.76 -2.97 15.92
C GLU A 53 2.83 -1.99 16.42
N ASP A 54 4.00 -2.47 16.85
CA ASP A 54 5.05 -1.66 17.46
C ASP A 54 5.56 -0.50 16.57
N ASP A 55 5.52 -0.68 15.25
CA ASP A 55 5.94 0.34 14.28
C ASP A 55 4.89 0.64 13.19
N ALA A 56 3.66 0.16 13.37
CA ALA A 56 2.55 0.36 12.43
C ALA A 56 2.90 -0.03 10.98
N VAL A 57 3.38 -1.28 10.80
CA VAL A 57 3.81 -1.81 9.50
C VAL A 57 3.05 -3.07 9.13
N SER A 58 2.43 -3.08 7.95
CA SER A 58 1.95 -4.31 7.31
C SER A 58 3.08 -5.03 6.60
N ILE A 59 3.13 -6.35 6.76
CA ILE A 59 4.02 -7.25 6.03
C ILE A 59 3.13 -8.08 5.11
N GLY A 60 3.47 -8.15 3.82
CA GLY A 60 2.61 -8.85 2.88
C GLY A 60 3.22 -9.07 1.51
N GLU A 61 2.55 -9.91 0.72
CA GLU A 61 2.92 -10.28 -0.63
C GLU A 61 2.41 -9.26 -1.64
N VAL A 62 3.26 -8.83 -2.58
CA VAL A 62 2.84 -8.01 -3.72
C VAL A 62 1.89 -8.81 -4.61
N ALA A 63 0.62 -8.42 -4.59
CA ALA A 63 -0.45 -9.08 -5.34
C ALA A 63 -0.65 -8.50 -6.74
N ALA A 64 -0.34 -7.20 -6.93
CA ALA A 64 -0.37 -6.56 -8.24
C ALA A 64 0.49 -5.30 -8.27
N ILE A 65 1.07 -5.03 -9.44
CA ILE A 65 1.70 -3.74 -9.77
C ILE A 65 0.94 -3.14 -10.95
N ILE A 66 0.47 -1.90 -10.81
CA ILE A 66 -0.41 -1.23 -11.75
C ILE A 66 0.20 0.13 -12.11
N ASP A 67 0.46 0.37 -13.39
CA ASP A 67 0.99 1.64 -13.87
C ASP A 67 -0.05 2.77 -13.83
N THR A 68 0.37 3.98 -14.16
CA THR A 68 -0.47 5.18 -14.18
C THR A 68 -1.59 5.16 -15.22
N ASN A 69 -1.51 4.29 -16.23
CA ASN A 69 -2.54 4.07 -17.24
C ASN A 69 -3.49 2.91 -16.87
N GLY A 70 -3.29 2.26 -15.70
CA GLY A 70 -4.07 1.11 -15.25
C GLY A 70 -3.57 -0.24 -15.77
N GLY A 71 -2.44 -0.28 -16.47
CA GLY A 71 -1.81 -1.50 -16.98
C GLY A 71 -1.20 -2.33 -15.84
N ARG A 72 -1.41 -3.65 -15.87
CA ARG A 72 -0.83 -4.59 -14.88
C ARG A 72 0.52 -5.13 -15.36
N HIS A 73 1.48 -5.17 -14.45
CA HIS A 73 2.83 -5.64 -14.72
C HIS A 73 3.27 -6.72 -13.71
N GLN A 74 4.09 -7.66 -14.17
CA GLN A 74 4.71 -8.66 -13.29
C GLN A 74 5.89 -8.10 -12.51
N SER A 75 6.52 -7.05 -13.02
CA SER A 75 7.63 -6.35 -12.38
C SER A 75 7.61 -4.86 -12.68
N HIS A 76 8.18 -4.07 -11.77
CA HIS A 76 8.44 -2.63 -11.91
C HIS A 76 9.69 -2.29 -11.09
N ASP A 77 10.74 -1.86 -11.77
CA ASP A 77 12.07 -1.65 -11.19
C ASP A 77 12.59 -2.84 -10.37
N LYS A 78 12.70 -2.70 -9.04
CA LYS A 78 13.21 -3.75 -8.13
C LYS A 78 12.10 -4.57 -7.48
N LEU A 79 10.85 -4.34 -7.89
CA LEU A 79 9.67 -4.95 -7.31
C LEU A 79 9.03 -5.92 -8.30
N GLU A 80 8.65 -7.09 -7.83
CA GLU A 80 7.96 -8.11 -8.61
C GLU A 80 6.72 -8.60 -7.86
N VAL A 81 5.72 -9.05 -8.59
CA VAL A 81 4.57 -9.77 -8.01
C VAL A 81 5.08 -11.03 -7.30
N GLY A 82 4.58 -11.26 -6.08
CA GLY A 82 5.04 -12.34 -5.21
C GLY A 82 6.14 -11.95 -4.21
N HIS A 83 6.76 -10.77 -4.34
CA HIS A 83 7.70 -10.30 -3.32
C HIS A 83 6.99 -10.02 -2.00
N ILE A 84 7.62 -10.42 -0.89
CA ILE A 84 7.17 -10.02 0.45
C ILE A 84 7.79 -8.66 0.79
N VAL A 85 6.95 -7.68 1.10
CA VAL A 85 7.35 -6.30 1.40
C VAL A 85 6.82 -5.85 2.76
N ARG A 86 7.38 -4.75 3.25
CA ARG A 86 6.94 -4.05 4.45
C ARG A 86 6.34 -2.71 4.04
N VAL A 87 5.10 -2.44 4.40
CA VAL A 87 4.37 -1.20 4.09
C VAL A 87 4.03 -0.49 5.40
N PRO A 88 4.73 0.61 5.73
CA PRO A 88 4.33 1.48 6.83
C PRO A 88 2.95 2.11 6.60
N ASP A 89 2.17 2.29 7.67
CA ASP A 89 0.82 2.87 7.57
C ASP A 89 0.83 4.29 6.96
N ASP A 90 1.87 5.08 7.21
CA ASP A 90 2.04 6.43 6.65
C ASP A 90 2.34 6.44 5.13
N LYS A 91 2.70 5.28 4.55
CA LYS A 91 2.90 5.08 3.11
C LYS A 91 1.70 4.46 2.40
N ARG A 92 0.65 4.09 3.13
CA ARG A 92 -0.57 3.56 2.51
C ARG A 92 -1.29 4.64 1.72
N ALA A 93 -1.66 4.28 0.49
CA ALA A 93 -2.35 5.14 -0.44
C ALA A 93 -3.67 4.49 -0.86
N LEU A 94 -4.75 5.27 -0.94
CA LEU A 94 -5.98 4.89 -1.61
C LEU A 94 -5.70 4.62 -3.10
N GLU A 95 -6.42 3.66 -3.67
CA GLU A 95 -6.20 3.26 -5.06
C GLU A 95 -6.56 4.37 -6.04
N THR A 96 -7.68 5.02 -5.76
CA THR A 96 -8.09 6.27 -6.38
C THR A 96 -8.06 7.33 -5.28
N PRO A 97 -7.40 8.48 -5.48
CA PRO A 97 -7.51 9.57 -4.51
C PRO A 97 -8.99 9.96 -4.35
N PRO A 98 -9.42 10.38 -3.15
CA PRO A 98 -10.77 10.93 -2.96
C PRO A 98 -10.98 12.08 -3.95
N GLN A 99 -12.13 12.14 -4.60
CA GLN A 99 -12.52 13.38 -5.27
C GLN A 99 -12.70 14.44 -4.18
N GLU A 100 -12.01 15.56 -4.31
CA GLU A 100 -12.28 16.73 -3.50
C GLU A 100 -13.67 17.25 -3.93
N ASP A 101 -14.62 17.27 -2.99
CA ASP A 101 -15.94 17.92 -3.18
C ASP A 101 -15.80 19.45 -3.35
#